data_AF-A0A2W2GIF6-F1
#
_entry.id   AF-A0A2W2GIF6-F1
#
_cell.length_a   1.000
_cell.length_b   1.000
_cell.length_c   1.000
_cell.angle_alpha   90.00
_cell.angle_beta   90.00
_cell.angle_gamma   90.00
#
_symmetry.space_group_name_H-M   'P 1'
#
loop_
_entity.id
_entity.type
_entity.pdbx_description
1 polymer ?
#
loop_
_entity_poly.entity_id
_entity_poly.type
_entity_poly.pdbx_seq_one_letter_code
_entity_poly.pdbx_strand_id
1 'polypeptide(L)'
;MGGVASAAAPVVSTPSAPPAAPAATSGGEGERTACPDCDAPRTGRFCEDCGYDYASEMSGAVRMAEQAQSVQAILEGRGAGQSGRLSPPQATAAFAGPPPLSAPPPVPPAPLAPGTQPSPVAEPQAGLWEAVVTADRVYYNTVIGQGGPDAASVPFPPYCPERRFPLGGAQVRIGRRSRSRNLSPEIDLTGPPQDPGVSHLHAVLLAQPDGSWMLVDPGSANGTTVNGSRDALPPNVPVPVGDGDRIQLGAWTVITLRKG
;
A
#
# COMPACT_ATOMS: atom_id res chain seq x y z
N MET A 1 33.99 63.26 -70.66
CA MET A 1 32.68 63.56 -70.05
C MET A 1 32.72 62.94 -68.66
N GLY A 2 32.94 63.65 -67.57
CA GLY A 2 32.18 64.79 -67.06
C GLY A 2 31.32 64.28 -65.89
N GLY A 3 31.56 64.73 -64.66
CA GLY A 3 30.76 64.33 -63.49
C GLY A 3 31.55 64.23 -62.19
N VAL A 4 31.98 65.37 -61.62
CA VAL A 4 31.45 66.02 -60.40
C VAL A 4 32.00 65.50 -59.07
N ALA A 5 32.55 66.45 -58.31
CA ALA A 5 33.05 66.34 -56.97
C ALA A 5 31.92 66.16 -55.94
N SER A 6 32.24 65.57 -54.78
CA SER A 6 31.94 66.23 -53.51
C SER A 6 32.76 65.64 -52.36
N ALA A 7 33.37 66.54 -51.59
CA ALA A 7 34.12 66.26 -50.39
C ALA A 7 33.20 66.27 -49.16
N ALA A 8 33.45 65.37 -48.19
CA ALA A 8 33.16 65.60 -46.78
C ALA A 8 33.98 64.61 -45.92
N ALA A 9 34.77 65.17 -45.00
CA ALA A 9 35.41 64.50 -43.86
C ALA A 9 34.91 65.19 -42.57
N PRO A 10 35.31 64.77 -41.36
CA PRO A 10 35.34 63.42 -40.79
C PRO A 10 34.38 63.35 -39.56
N VAL A 11 33.96 62.15 -39.16
CA VAL A 11 33.35 61.94 -37.82
C VAL A 11 34.19 60.98 -37.00
N VAL A 12 34.49 61.43 -35.79
CA VAL A 12 35.40 60.82 -34.81
C VAL A 12 34.73 59.66 -34.09
N SER A 13 35.58 58.70 -33.75
CA SER A 13 35.41 57.40 -33.09
C SER A 13 34.54 57.34 -31.83
N THR A 14 33.79 56.24 -31.70
CA THR A 14 33.70 55.47 -30.44
C THR A 14 33.50 53.98 -30.76
N PRO A 15 34.29 53.04 -30.21
CA PRO A 15 34.04 51.61 -30.32
C PRO A 15 32.91 51.19 -29.37
N SER A 16 31.82 50.64 -29.93
CA SER A 16 30.71 50.07 -29.15
C SER A 16 31.03 48.61 -28.81
N ALA A 17 31.27 48.34 -27.53
CA ALA A 17 31.43 46.99 -27.01
C ALA A 17 30.11 46.21 -27.14
N PRO A 18 30.13 44.92 -27.56
CA PRO A 18 28.92 44.11 -27.51
C PRO A 18 28.55 43.81 -26.05
N PRO A 19 27.26 43.88 -25.67
CA PRO A 19 26.83 43.57 -24.32
C PRO A 19 27.06 42.09 -24.01
N ALA A 20 27.47 41.86 -22.77
CA ALA A 20 27.68 40.57 -22.15
C ALA A 20 26.51 39.60 -22.40
N ALA A 21 26.87 38.34 -22.61
CA ALA A 21 25.95 37.21 -22.63
C ALA A 21 24.94 37.31 -21.48
N PRO A 22 23.64 37.05 -21.71
CA PRO A 22 22.71 36.92 -20.60
C PRO A 22 23.19 35.75 -19.75
N ALA A 23 23.52 36.09 -18.50
CA ALA A 23 23.83 35.15 -17.44
C ALA A 23 22.77 34.05 -17.43
N ALA A 24 23.26 32.82 -17.41
CA ALA A 24 22.48 31.64 -17.07
C ALA A 24 21.60 31.99 -15.87
N THR A 25 20.29 32.03 -16.11
CA THR A 25 19.32 32.15 -15.04
C THR A 25 19.44 30.85 -14.26
N SER A 26 20.07 30.95 -13.10
CA SER A 26 20.10 29.94 -12.06
C SER A 26 18.68 29.71 -11.56
N GLY A 27 17.95 28.84 -12.25
CA GLY A 27 16.81 28.09 -11.70
C GLY A 27 17.37 26.85 -11.02
N GLY A 28 17.65 26.96 -9.73
CA GLY A 28 18.07 25.82 -8.93
C GLY A 28 16.88 24.93 -8.60
N GLU A 29 16.75 23.82 -9.31
CA GLU A 29 16.08 22.61 -8.84
C GLU A 29 16.95 21.44 -9.26
N GLY A 30 17.51 20.74 -8.26
CA GLY A 30 18.59 19.78 -8.43
C GLY A 30 18.29 18.75 -9.50
N GLU A 31 19.09 18.76 -10.56
CA GLU A 31 19.11 17.72 -11.58
C GLU A 31 19.64 16.44 -10.93
N ARG A 32 18.72 15.67 -10.33
CA ARG A 32 19.06 14.43 -9.64
C ARG A 32 19.54 13.45 -10.70
N THR A 33 20.86 13.31 -10.83
CA THR A 33 21.51 12.44 -11.82
C THR A 33 21.39 10.95 -11.46
N ALA A 34 20.87 10.64 -10.27
CA ALA A 34 20.63 9.30 -9.76
C ALA A 34 19.14 9.02 -9.53
N CYS A 35 18.75 7.76 -9.73
CA CYS A 35 17.43 7.25 -9.43
C CYS A 35 17.14 7.41 -7.94
N PRO A 36 16.04 8.06 -7.56
CA PRO A 36 15.76 8.33 -6.16
C PRO A 36 15.25 7.08 -5.41
N ASP A 37 15.22 5.92 -6.06
CA ASP A 37 14.77 4.65 -5.47
C ASP A 37 15.92 3.66 -5.21
N CYS A 38 16.80 3.48 -6.20
CA CYS A 38 17.93 2.55 -6.14
C CYS A 38 19.32 3.21 -6.34
N ASP A 39 19.39 4.54 -6.42
CA ASP A 39 20.61 5.32 -6.66
C ASP A 39 21.31 5.06 -8.02
N ALA A 40 20.76 4.22 -8.88
CA ALA A 40 21.30 3.95 -10.21
C ALA A 40 21.34 5.23 -11.09
N PRO A 41 22.35 5.39 -11.97
CA PRO A 41 22.44 6.58 -12.83
C PRO A 41 21.22 6.70 -13.74
N ARG A 42 20.72 7.93 -13.91
CA ARG A 42 19.59 8.21 -14.79
C ARG A 42 20.01 8.12 -16.25
N THR A 43 19.60 7.06 -16.94
CA THR A 43 19.88 6.81 -18.36
C THR A 43 18.70 7.15 -19.28
N GLY A 44 17.50 7.38 -18.71
CA GLY A 44 16.29 7.67 -19.49
C GLY A 44 15.11 8.17 -18.67
N ARG A 45 13.89 7.94 -19.18
CA ARG A 45 12.62 8.25 -18.49
C ARG A 45 12.26 7.23 -17.43
N PHE A 46 12.68 5.99 -17.61
CA PHE A 46 12.54 4.93 -16.63
C PHE A 46 13.93 4.55 -16.13
N CYS A 47 14.05 4.23 -14.85
CA CYS A 47 15.26 3.63 -14.32
C CYS A 47 15.34 2.17 -14.79
N GLU A 48 16.46 1.78 -15.39
CA GLU A 48 16.64 0.43 -15.97
C GLU A 48 16.86 -0.65 -14.90
N ASP A 49 17.24 -0.25 -13.68
CA ASP A 49 17.52 -1.17 -12.58
C ASP A 49 16.26 -1.49 -11.75
N CYS A 50 15.41 -0.48 -11.50
CA CYS A 50 14.23 -0.61 -10.64
C CYS A 50 12.89 -0.24 -11.30
N GLY A 51 12.90 0.21 -12.55
CA GLY A 51 11.69 0.59 -13.31
C GLY A 51 11.07 1.93 -12.92
N TYR A 52 11.74 2.76 -12.13
CA TYR A 52 11.21 4.05 -11.66
C TYR A 52 10.95 5.03 -12.81
N ASP A 53 9.70 5.49 -13.00
CA ASP A 53 9.35 6.53 -13.99
C ASP A 53 9.58 7.94 -13.42
N TYR A 54 10.55 8.67 -13.98
CA TYR A 54 10.87 10.05 -13.58
C TYR A 54 9.79 11.07 -13.96
N ALA A 55 8.84 10.74 -14.85
CA ALA A 55 7.72 11.63 -15.19
C ALA A 55 6.55 11.54 -14.19
N SER A 56 6.54 10.50 -13.34
CA SER A 56 5.44 10.24 -12.41
C SER A 56 5.48 11.08 -11.13
N GLU A 57 6.54 11.87 -10.91
CA GLU A 57 6.79 12.59 -9.65
C GLU A 57 5.70 13.60 -9.27
N MET A 58 5.08 14.26 -10.26
CA MET A 58 4.11 15.33 -9.98
C MET A 58 2.67 14.82 -9.78
N SER A 59 2.29 13.69 -10.40
CA SER A 59 0.93 13.12 -10.31
C SER A 59 0.80 12.03 -9.25
N GLY A 60 1.91 11.37 -8.91
CA GLY A 60 1.95 10.36 -7.87
C GLY A 60 1.67 10.96 -6.49
N ALA A 61 2.35 12.06 -6.12
CA ALA A 61 2.24 12.63 -4.78
C ALA A 61 0.79 13.03 -4.40
N VAL A 62 0.01 13.58 -5.35
CA VAL A 62 -1.38 13.99 -5.12
C VAL A 62 -2.30 12.78 -4.94
N ARG A 63 -2.24 11.79 -5.85
CA ARG A 63 -3.01 10.54 -5.70
C ARG A 63 -2.64 9.78 -4.43
N MET A 64 -1.37 9.79 -4.04
CA MET A 64 -0.90 9.13 -2.82
C MET A 64 -1.37 9.84 -1.55
N ALA A 65 -1.41 11.19 -1.54
CA ALA A 65 -1.97 11.95 -0.43
C ALA A 65 -3.46 11.65 -0.28
N GLU A 66 -4.22 11.61 -1.38
CA GLU A 66 -5.62 11.19 -1.37
C GLU A 66 -5.78 9.74 -0.92
N GLN A 67 -4.92 8.81 -1.34
CA GLN A 67 -4.96 7.40 -0.92
C GLN A 67 -4.62 7.21 0.57
N ALA A 68 -3.59 7.89 1.07
CA ALA A 68 -3.23 7.86 2.49
C ALA A 68 -4.33 8.49 3.36
N GLN A 69 -4.93 9.59 2.91
CA GLN A 69 -6.10 10.20 3.55
C GLN A 69 -7.32 9.30 3.49
N SER A 70 -7.53 8.57 2.39
CA SER A 70 -8.63 7.61 2.23
C SER A 70 -8.49 6.45 3.22
N VAL A 71 -7.30 5.89 3.35
CA VAL A 71 -7.00 4.83 4.33
C VAL A 71 -7.16 5.35 5.76
N GLN A 72 -6.72 6.57 6.06
CA GLN A 72 -6.96 7.20 7.37
C GLN A 72 -8.47 7.43 7.63
N ALA A 73 -9.24 7.87 6.64
CA ALA A 73 -10.68 8.08 6.78
C ALA A 73 -11.47 6.77 6.99
N ILE A 74 -11.02 5.67 6.38
CA ILE A 74 -11.55 4.32 6.63
C ILE A 74 -11.26 3.91 8.07
N LEU A 75 -10.02 4.09 8.54
CA LEU A 75 -9.62 3.82 9.92
C LEU A 75 -10.36 4.67 10.96
N GLU A 76 -10.68 5.92 10.64
CA GLU A 76 -11.44 6.84 11.50
C GLU A 76 -12.96 6.56 11.51
N GLY A 77 -13.44 5.54 10.78
CA GLY A 77 -14.86 5.18 10.73
C GLY A 77 -15.75 6.25 10.08
N ARG A 78 -15.17 7.16 9.29
CA ARG A 78 -15.90 8.27 8.62
C ARG A 78 -16.31 7.95 7.19
N GLY A 79 -15.93 6.78 6.67
CA GLY A 79 -16.21 6.34 5.30
C GLY A 79 -17.19 5.17 5.18
N ALA A 80 -18.39 5.27 5.76
CA ALA A 80 -19.56 4.46 5.38
C ALA A 80 -20.86 5.05 5.95
N GLY A 81 -21.41 6.06 5.28
CA GLY A 81 -22.79 6.50 5.45
C GLY A 81 -23.20 7.25 4.19
N GLN A 82 -24.17 6.83 3.39
CA GLN A 82 -25.51 6.43 3.79
C GLN A 82 -26.15 5.60 2.66
N SER A 83 -26.79 4.48 3.01
CA SER A 83 -27.92 3.96 2.24
C SER A 83 -28.84 3.20 3.19
N GLY A 84 -30.05 3.75 3.36
CA GLY A 84 -31.23 2.97 3.72
C GLY A 84 -31.45 2.65 5.20
N ARG A 85 -31.53 3.65 6.08
CA ARG A 85 -32.44 3.51 7.24
C ARG A 85 -33.84 3.90 6.80
N LEU A 86 -34.69 2.89 6.58
CA LEU A 86 -36.14 3.03 6.68
C LEU A 86 -36.66 2.00 7.68
N SER A 87 -36.90 2.52 8.88
CA SER A 87 -37.90 2.22 9.91
C SER A 87 -38.39 0.79 10.18
N PRO A 88 -38.34 0.31 11.44
CA PRO A 88 -39.20 -0.77 11.91
C PRO A 88 -40.65 -0.28 12.14
N PRO A 89 -41.68 -1.10 11.90
CA PRO A 89 -43.05 -0.75 12.24
C PRO A 89 -43.30 -0.87 13.76
N GLN A 90 -44.10 0.07 14.26
CA GLN A 90 -44.62 0.09 15.62
C GLN A 90 -45.59 -1.08 15.86
N ALA A 91 -45.48 -1.74 17.00
CA ALA A 91 -46.56 -2.54 17.58
C ALA A 91 -46.56 -2.36 19.10
N THR A 92 -47.53 -1.57 19.57
CA THR A 92 -48.04 -1.53 20.94
C THR A 92 -48.66 -2.86 21.33
N ALA A 93 -48.36 -3.37 22.54
CA ALA A 93 -49.35 -3.65 23.59
C ALA A 93 -48.70 -4.39 24.76
N ALA A 94 -49.07 -3.94 25.96
CA ALA A 94 -48.63 -4.41 27.27
C ALA A 94 -49.29 -5.75 27.67
N PHE A 95 -48.63 -6.53 28.52
CA PHE A 95 -49.27 -7.31 29.58
C PHE A 95 -48.34 -7.45 30.79
N ALA A 96 -48.93 -7.31 31.98
CA ALA A 96 -48.29 -7.29 33.28
C ALA A 96 -48.52 -8.60 34.06
N GLY A 97 -47.54 -8.95 34.91
CA GLY A 97 -47.65 -9.84 36.09
C GLY A 97 -46.79 -11.13 36.03
N PRO A 98 -46.52 -11.83 37.16
CA PRO A 98 -46.39 -11.46 38.58
C PRO A 98 -44.97 -11.85 39.15
N PRO A 99 -44.65 -11.72 40.48
CA PRO A 99 -43.28 -11.66 41.03
C PRO A 99 -42.60 -13.05 41.27
N PRO A 100 -41.29 -13.12 41.64
CA PRO A 100 -40.48 -14.31 41.44
C PRO A 100 -40.66 -15.37 42.54
N LEU A 101 -40.57 -16.64 42.15
CA LEU A 101 -40.54 -17.77 43.07
C LEU A 101 -39.10 -18.26 43.32
N SER A 102 -38.74 -18.18 44.61
CA SER A 102 -37.85 -19.02 45.42
C SER A 102 -36.54 -19.56 44.84
N ALA A 103 -35.45 -19.11 45.48
CA ALA A 103 -34.11 -19.68 45.40
C ALA A 103 -34.04 -21.13 45.93
N PRO A 104 -33.17 -21.99 45.37
CA PRO A 104 -32.90 -23.33 45.89
C PRO A 104 -32.01 -23.31 47.16
N PRO A 105 -32.08 -24.35 48.01
CA PRO A 105 -31.32 -24.43 49.26
C PRO A 105 -29.82 -24.73 49.05
N PRO A 106 -28.96 -24.45 50.05
CA PRO A 106 -27.52 -24.66 49.96
C PRO A 106 -27.12 -26.14 50.00
N VAL A 107 -26.21 -26.51 49.10
CA VAL A 107 -25.56 -27.83 49.02
C VAL A 107 -24.44 -27.93 50.08
N PRO A 108 -24.26 -29.06 50.79
CA PRO A 108 -23.19 -29.24 51.78
C PRO A 108 -21.81 -29.38 51.11
N PRO A 109 -20.70 -29.02 51.80
CA PRO A 109 -19.36 -29.17 51.27
C PRO A 109 -18.89 -30.63 51.30
N ALA A 110 -18.52 -31.17 50.15
CA ALA A 110 -17.81 -32.43 50.01
C ALA A 110 -16.29 -32.25 50.27
N PRO A 111 -15.58 -33.29 50.72
CA PRO A 111 -14.26 -33.16 51.34
C PRO A 111 -13.13 -32.81 50.35
N LEU A 112 -12.13 -32.14 50.92
CA LEU A 112 -10.89 -31.66 50.31
C LEU A 112 -10.14 -32.79 49.57
N ALA A 113 -10.11 -32.71 48.24
CA ALA A 113 -9.12 -33.41 47.43
C ALA A 113 -7.80 -32.61 47.46
N PRO A 114 -6.64 -33.28 47.55
CA PRO A 114 -5.34 -32.61 47.57
C PRO A 114 -4.96 -32.06 46.20
N GLY A 115 -4.67 -30.76 46.16
CA GLY A 115 -3.68 -30.16 45.27
C GLY A 115 -3.96 -30.14 43.78
N THR A 116 -5.05 -29.50 43.34
CA THR A 116 -5.08 -28.92 41.99
C THR A 116 -4.13 -27.72 42.00
N GLN A 117 -2.94 -27.89 41.43
CA GLN A 117 -2.11 -26.76 41.05
C GLN A 117 -2.96 -25.84 40.14
N PRO A 118 -2.96 -24.52 40.35
CA PRO A 118 -3.61 -23.62 39.41
C PRO A 118 -2.90 -23.79 38.07
N SER A 119 -3.58 -24.43 37.11
CA SER A 119 -3.26 -24.24 35.70
C SER A 119 -3.17 -22.73 35.49
N PRO A 120 -2.10 -22.20 34.88
CA PRO A 120 -2.08 -20.80 34.53
C PRO A 120 -3.35 -20.55 33.71
N VAL A 121 -4.15 -19.58 34.15
CA VAL A 121 -5.19 -19.00 33.31
C VAL A 121 -4.44 -18.61 32.05
N ALA A 122 -4.72 -19.34 30.96
CA ALA A 122 -4.18 -18.97 29.66
C ALA A 122 -4.68 -17.55 29.41
N GLU A 123 -3.77 -16.59 29.56
CA GLU A 123 -3.98 -15.25 29.01
C GLU A 123 -4.43 -15.46 27.57
N PRO A 124 -5.40 -14.68 27.05
CA PRO A 124 -5.69 -14.70 25.63
C PRO A 124 -4.36 -14.39 24.94
N GLN A 125 -3.70 -15.40 24.42
CA GLN A 125 -2.62 -15.20 23.47
C GLN A 125 -3.33 -14.52 22.31
N ALA A 126 -3.23 -13.19 22.27
CA ALA A 126 -3.48 -12.45 21.06
C ALA A 126 -2.53 -13.07 20.04
N GLY A 127 -3.04 -14.05 19.30
CA GLY A 127 -2.23 -14.97 18.50
C GLY A 127 -1.30 -14.12 17.66
N LEU A 128 0.01 -14.38 17.77
CA LEU A 128 1.00 -13.69 16.97
C LEU A 128 0.68 -14.01 15.51
N TRP A 129 0.17 -13.01 14.81
CA TRP A 129 -0.13 -13.12 13.41
C TRP A 129 1.16 -12.96 12.61
N GLU A 130 1.30 -13.75 11.55
CA GLU A 130 2.44 -13.72 10.65
C GLU A 130 1.95 -13.71 9.20
N ALA A 131 2.57 -12.88 8.37
CA ALA A 131 2.42 -12.89 6.92
C ALA A 131 3.60 -13.64 6.31
N VAL A 132 3.29 -14.74 5.61
CA VAL A 132 4.25 -15.59 4.91
C VAL A 132 4.20 -15.25 3.42
N VAL A 133 5.26 -14.64 2.91
CA VAL A 133 5.40 -14.18 1.54
C VAL A 133 6.19 -15.22 0.73
N THR A 134 5.64 -15.60 -0.42
CA THR A 134 6.22 -16.56 -1.36
C THR A 134 6.03 -16.12 -2.81
N ALA A 135 6.83 -16.66 -3.72
CA ALA A 135 6.57 -16.59 -5.16
C ALA A 135 5.79 -17.83 -5.60
N ASP A 136 4.56 -17.65 -6.06
CA ASP A 136 3.69 -18.76 -6.46
C ASP A 136 3.65 -18.89 -7.99
N ARG A 137 4.13 -20.02 -8.49
CA ARG A 137 4.19 -20.32 -9.93
C ARG A 137 2.80 -20.52 -10.55
N VAL A 138 1.84 -21.05 -9.79
CA VAL A 138 0.48 -21.27 -10.29
C VAL A 138 -0.20 -19.92 -10.50
N TYR A 139 -0.12 -19.04 -9.51
CA TYR A 139 -0.61 -17.66 -9.63
C TYR A 139 0.07 -16.92 -10.79
N TYR A 140 1.40 -16.97 -10.88
CA TYR A 140 2.13 -16.40 -12.02
C TYR A 140 1.56 -16.84 -13.37
N ASN A 141 1.37 -18.15 -13.57
CA ASN A 141 0.82 -18.66 -14.82
C ASN A 141 -0.60 -18.14 -15.11
N THR A 142 -1.41 -17.89 -14.07
CA THR A 142 -2.73 -17.24 -14.25
C THR A 142 -2.59 -15.79 -14.70
N VAL A 143 -1.66 -15.03 -14.12
CA VAL A 143 -1.39 -13.64 -14.49
C VAL A 143 -0.89 -13.56 -15.94
N ILE A 144 0.06 -14.40 -16.33
CA ILE A 144 0.55 -14.45 -17.73
C ILE A 144 -0.56 -14.85 -18.70
N GLY A 145 -1.40 -15.81 -18.32
CA GLY A 145 -2.51 -16.26 -19.17
C GLY A 145 -3.60 -15.19 -19.38
N GLN A 146 -3.75 -14.24 -18.44
CA GLN A 146 -4.75 -13.18 -18.50
C GLN A 146 -4.20 -11.84 -19.00
N GLY A 147 -2.94 -11.52 -18.69
CA GLY A 147 -2.35 -10.19 -18.84
C GLY A 147 -1.80 -9.83 -20.23
N GLY A 148 -2.08 -10.65 -21.25
CA GLY A 148 -1.65 -10.37 -22.62
C GLY A 148 -0.12 -10.33 -22.80
N PRO A 149 0.39 -9.73 -23.88
CA PRO A 149 1.81 -9.78 -24.23
C PRO A 149 2.73 -9.04 -23.23
N ASP A 150 2.24 -7.99 -22.56
CA ASP A 150 3.03 -7.22 -21.60
C ASP A 150 3.34 -8.04 -20.34
N ALA A 151 2.37 -8.83 -19.85
CA ALA A 151 2.59 -9.72 -18.71
C ALA A 151 3.66 -10.79 -19.02
N ALA A 152 3.67 -11.33 -20.25
CA ALA A 152 4.63 -12.35 -20.69
C ALA A 152 6.09 -11.88 -20.69
N SER A 153 6.34 -10.57 -20.63
CA SER A 153 7.68 -10.01 -20.51
C SER A 153 8.29 -10.13 -19.10
N VAL A 154 7.46 -10.38 -18.08
CA VAL A 154 7.91 -10.52 -16.68
C VAL A 154 8.33 -11.96 -16.42
N PRO A 155 9.62 -12.26 -16.21
CA PRO A 155 10.06 -13.62 -15.93
C PRO A 155 9.70 -14.04 -14.50
N PHE A 156 9.33 -15.31 -14.32
CA PHE A 156 9.24 -15.90 -12.98
C PHE A 156 10.65 -16.07 -12.38
N PRO A 157 10.88 -15.66 -11.11
CA PRO A 157 12.20 -15.74 -10.51
C PRO A 157 12.68 -17.20 -10.33
N PRO A 158 13.98 -17.50 -10.59
CA PRO A 158 14.51 -18.85 -10.42
C PRO A 158 14.59 -19.29 -8.96
N TYR A 159 14.70 -18.34 -8.03
CA TYR A 159 14.72 -18.57 -6.60
C TYR A 159 14.06 -17.39 -5.88
N CYS A 160 13.08 -17.68 -5.02
CA CYS A 160 12.47 -16.69 -4.13
C CYS A 160 12.31 -17.35 -2.76
N PRO A 161 13.16 -17.00 -1.78
CA PRO A 161 13.03 -17.56 -0.43
C PRO A 161 11.70 -17.10 0.18
N GLU A 162 11.11 -17.98 0.99
CA GLU A 162 9.98 -17.61 1.83
C GLU A 162 10.42 -16.52 2.82
N ARG A 163 9.61 -15.48 2.96
CA ARG A 163 9.85 -14.38 3.90
C ARG A 163 8.69 -14.27 4.86
N ARG A 164 8.99 -14.05 6.13
CA ARG A 164 8.01 -14.02 7.22
C ARG A 164 8.04 -12.67 7.90
N PHE A 165 6.86 -12.11 8.13
CA PHE A 165 6.70 -10.80 8.74
C PHE A 165 5.67 -10.89 9.86
N PRO A 166 6.00 -10.45 11.08
CA PRO A 166 4.99 -10.34 12.12
C PRO A 166 3.97 -9.27 11.73
N LEU A 167 2.69 -9.55 11.97
CA LEU A 167 1.64 -8.56 11.88
C LEU A 167 1.42 -7.94 13.26
N GLY A 168 1.63 -6.64 13.36
CA GLY A 168 1.49 -5.90 14.61
C GLY A 168 1.11 -4.45 14.37
N GLY A 169 0.68 -3.78 15.45
CA GLY A 169 0.17 -2.41 15.40
C GLY A 169 -1.25 -2.32 14.85
N ALA A 170 -1.72 -1.09 14.65
CA ALA A 170 -3.06 -0.83 14.13
C ALA A 170 -3.16 -1.05 12.60
N GLN A 171 -2.02 -1.00 11.91
CA GLN A 171 -1.96 -1.05 10.45
C GLN A 171 -0.61 -1.65 10.00
N VAL A 172 -0.65 -2.46 8.94
CA VAL A 172 0.51 -3.00 8.25
C VAL A 172 0.38 -2.70 6.76
N ARG A 173 1.31 -1.92 6.20
CA ARG A 173 1.37 -1.58 4.78
C ARG A 173 2.21 -2.59 4.04
N ILE A 174 1.77 -2.93 2.83
CA ILE A 174 2.37 -3.94 1.96
C ILE A 174 2.77 -3.27 0.66
N GLY A 175 4.02 -3.44 0.24
CA GLY A 175 4.47 -2.97 -1.07
C GLY A 175 5.97 -2.80 -1.18
N ARG A 176 6.39 -2.14 -2.26
CA ARG A 176 7.80 -1.79 -2.48
C ARG A 176 8.17 -0.51 -1.74
N ARG A 177 9.28 -0.52 -1.02
CA ARG A 177 9.87 0.69 -0.44
C ARG A 177 10.13 1.73 -1.54
N SER A 178 9.94 3.00 -1.19
CA SER A 178 10.28 4.15 -2.05
C SER A 178 11.03 5.20 -1.24
N ARG A 179 12.32 5.41 -1.51
CA ARG A 179 13.09 6.47 -0.83
C ARG A 179 12.61 7.85 -1.25
N SER A 180 12.41 8.06 -2.56
CA SER A 180 11.88 9.29 -3.14
C SER A 180 10.58 9.80 -2.51
N ARG A 181 9.71 8.86 -2.08
CA ARG A 181 8.40 9.14 -1.49
C ARG A 181 8.38 8.95 0.02
N ASN A 182 9.54 8.75 0.65
CA ASN A 182 9.66 8.46 2.08
C ASN A 182 8.73 7.33 2.55
N LEU A 183 8.47 6.34 1.69
CA LEU A 183 7.55 5.25 1.94
C LEU A 183 8.33 3.98 2.30
N SER A 184 8.13 3.50 3.52
CA SER A 184 8.67 2.23 4.02
C SER A 184 7.52 1.36 4.53
N PRO A 185 7.01 0.44 3.71
CA PRO A 185 5.98 -0.50 4.13
C PRO A 185 6.54 -1.46 5.20
N GLU A 186 5.69 -1.84 6.16
CA GLU A 186 6.01 -2.84 7.18
C GLU A 186 6.34 -4.20 6.54
N ILE A 187 5.59 -4.57 5.49
CA ILE A 187 5.92 -5.70 4.62
C ILE A 187 6.57 -5.14 3.35
N ASP A 188 7.89 -4.94 3.42
CA ASP A 188 8.70 -4.47 2.31
C ASP A 188 8.99 -5.59 1.29
N LEU A 189 8.42 -5.49 0.10
CA LEU A 189 8.54 -6.42 -1.00
C LEU A 189 9.64 -6.03 -2.01
N THR A 190 10.59 -5.17 -1.62
CA THR A 190 11.75 -4.79 -2.45
C THR A 190 12.83 -5.87 -2.49
N GLY A 191 12.91 -6.73 -1.47
CA GLY A 191 13.98 -7.72 -1.33
C GLY A 191 14.10 -8.66 -2.54
N PRO A 192 15.31 -9.12 -2.91
CA PRO A 192 15.52 -9.92 -4.10
C PRO A 192 14.88 -11.32 -3.96
N PRO A 193 14.20 -11.83 -5.01
CA PRO A 193 13.83 -11.12 -6.25
C PRO A 193 12.69 -10.12 -5.99
N GLN A 194 12.74 -8.96 -6.65
CA GLN A 194 11.65 -7.98 -6.60
C GLN A 194 10.56 -8.35 -7.62
N ASP A 195 9.29 -8.29 -7.20
CA ASP A 195 8.14 -8.43 -8.10
C ASP A 195 7.82 -7.07 -8.75
N PRO A 196 8.01 -6.89 -10.07
CA PRO A 196 7.75 -5.62 -10.74
C PRO A 196 6.26 -5.26 -10.76
N GLY A 197 5.37 -6.25 -10.61
CA GLY A 197 3.93 -6.04 -10.55
C GLY A 197 3.45 -5.46 -9.22
N VAL A 198 4.28 -5.47 -8.18
CA VAL A 198 3.90 -4.93 -6.87
C VAL A 198 4.01 -3.40 -6.88
N SER A 199 3.08 -2.70 -6.24
CA SER A 199 3.08 -1.23 -6.13
C SER A 199 3.86 -0.81 -4.88
N HIS A 200 4.24 0.47 -4.76
CA HIS A 200 4.97 0.93 -3.58
C HIS A 200 4.11 0.90 -2.31
N LEU A 201 2.87 1.34 -2.43
CA LEU A 201 1.79 1.02 -1.51
C LEU A 201 0.78 0.19 -2.32
N HIS A 202 0.75 -1.12 -2.09
CA HIS A 202 -0.08 -2.04 -2.87
C HIS A 202 -1.32 -2.47 -2.09
N ALA A 203 -1.16 -2.83 -0.83
CA ALA A 203 -2.26 -3.21 0.04
C ALA A 203 -1.97 -2.81 1.48
N VAL A 204 -3.02 -2.79 2.30
CA VAL A 204 -2.95 -2.43 3.70
C VAL A 204 -3.80 -3.39 4.51
N LEU A 205 -3.22 -3.96 5.56
CA LEU A 205 -3.92 -4.72 6.58
C LEU A 205 -4.23 -3.80 7.76
N LEU A 206 -5.50 -3.76 8.18
CA LEU A 206 -6.00 -2.97 9.31
C LEU A 206 -6.37 -3.92 10.43
N ALA A 207 -5.83 -3.68 11.62
CA ALA A 207 -6.14 -4.48 12.80
C ALA A 207 -7.49 -4.04 13.37
N GLN A 208 -8.37 -5.01 13.63
CA GLN A 208 -9.66 -4.77 14.23
C GLN A 208 -9.59 -4.93 15.76
N PRO A 209 -10.48 -4.27 16.52
CA PRO A 209 -10.51 -4.40 17.98
C PRO A 209 -10.76 -5.83 18.50
N ASP A 210 -11.35 -6.69 17.67
CA ASP A 210 -11.60 -8.11 17.97
C ASP A 210 -10.39 -9.02 17.64
N GLY A 211 -9.27 -8.45 17.18
CA GLY A 211 -8.06 -9.17 16.81
C GLY A 211 -8.11 -9.83 15.41
N SER A 212 -9.15 -9.55 14.62
CA SER A 212 -9.21 -9.88 13.19
C SER A 212 -8.47 -8.83 12.34
N TRP A 213 -8.29 -9.13 11.06
CA TRP A 213 -7.65 -8.23 10.10
C TRP A 213 -8.59 -7.92 8.94
N MET A 214 -8.54 -6.68 8.45
CA MET A 214 -9.17 -6.29 7.18
C MET A 214 -8.11 -5.92 6.16
N LEU A 215 -8.26 -6.40 4.94
CA LEU A 215 -7.44 -6.04 3.79
C LEU A 215 -8.10 -4.91 2.99
N VAL A 216 -7.30 -3.91 2.62
CA VAL A 216 -7.71 -2.80 1.74
C VAL A 216 -6.68 -2.65 0.63
N ASP A 217 -7.13 -2.57 -0.62
CA ASP A 217 -6.32 -2.14 -1.74
C ASP A 217 -6.58 -0.64 -2.00
N PRO A 218 -5.62 0.28 -1.80
CA PRO A 218 -5.83 1.72 -2.01
C PRO A 218 -5.86 2.13 -3.49
N GLY A 219 -5.88 1.19 -4.44
CA GLY A 219 -5.81 1.45 -5.88
C GLY A 219 -4.42 1.14 -6.43
N SER A 220 -3.93 -0.05 -6.13
CA SER A 220 -2.73 -0.64 -6.71
C SER A 220 -2.86 -0.75 -8.24
N ALA A 221 -1.71 -0.79 -8.93
CA ALA A 221 -1.69 -0.78 -10.39
C ALA A 221 -2.21 -2.09 -11.02
N ASN A 222 -1.94 -3.23 -10.38
CA ASN A 222 -2.30 -4.57 -10.88
C ASN A 222 -3.44 -5.23 -10.11
N GLY A 223 -3.96 -4.56 -9.08
CA GLY A 223 -5.00 -5.09 -8.22
C GLY A 223 -4.49 -6.12 -7.21
N THR A 224 -5.31 -6.33 -6.20
CA THR A 224 -5.14 -7.38 -5.19
C THR A 224 -6.28 -8.38 -5.31
N THR A 225 -6.00 -9.68 -5.24
CA THR A 225 -7.04 -10.73 -5.13
C THR A 225 -6.85 -11.51 -3.84
N VAL A 226 -7.92 -12.16 -3.36
CA VAL A 226 -7.87 -13.03 -2.18
C VAL A 226 -8.40 -14.42 -2.55
N ASN A 227 -7.73 -15.45 -2.04
CA ASN A 227 -8.10 -16.86 -2.16
C ASN A 227 -8.33 -17.33 -3.60
N GLY A 228 -7.62 -16.75 -4.56
CA GLY A 228 -7.72 -17.11 -5.98
C GLY A 228 -9.00 -16.61 -6.65
N SER A 229 -9.70 -15.65 -6.04
CA SER A 229 -10.77 -14.89 -6.69
C SER A 229 -10.29 -14.35 -8.04
N ARG A 230 -11.15 -14.43 -9.06
CA ARG A 230 -10.90 -13.81 -10.36
C ARG A 230 -11.09 -12.31 -10.34
N ASP A 231 -11.97 -11.85 -9.45
CA ASP A 231 -12.27 -10.44 -9.28
C ASP A 231 -11.29 -9.86 -8.26
N ALA A 232 -10.58 -8.81 -8.67
CA ALA A 232 -9.76 -8.01 -7.78
C ALA A 232 -10.63 -7.26 -6.78
N LEU A 233 -10.05 -6.97 -5.60
CA LEU A 233 -10.70 -6.16 -4.59
C LEU A 233 -11.04 -4.78 -5.19
N PRO A 234 -12.27 -4.27 -4.96
CA PRO A 234 -12.58 -2.89 -5.31
C PRO A 234 -11.66 -1.94 -4.51
N PRO A 235 -11.15 -0.86 -5.13
CA PRO A 235 -10.28 0.08 -4.44
C PRO A 235 -10.96 0.70 -3.22
N ASN A 236 -10.22 0.82 -2.12
CA ASN A 236 -10.63 1.41 -0.86
C ASN A 236 -11.83 0.72 -0.19
N VAL A 237 -12.14 -0.53 -0.56
CA VAL A 237 -13.17 -1.34 0.09
C VAL A 237 -12.52 -2.36 1.04
N PRO A 238 -12.77 -2.26 2.35
CA PRO A 238 -12.26 -3.23 3.32
C PRO A 238 -12.89 -4.61 3.17
N VAL A 239 -12.04 -5.65 3.13
CA VAL A 239 -12.44 -7.06 3.05
C VAL A 239 -11.85 -7.82 4.24
N PRO A 240 -12.66 -8.57 5.02
CA PRO A 240 -12.13 -9.34 6.14
C PRO A 240 -11.21 -10.46 5.65
N VAL A 241 -10.10 -10.68 6.36
CA VAL A 241 -9.14 -11.77 6.10
C VAL A 241 -8.76 -12.47 7.40
N GLY A 242 -8.50 -13.76 7.32
CA GLY A 242 -8.25 -14.64 8.46
C GLY A 242 -7.04 -15.56 8.28
N ASP A 243 -6.90 -16.51 9.22
CA ASP A 243 -5.83 -17.50 9.19
C ASP A 243 -5.97 -18.41 7.96
N GLY A 244 -4.85 -18.64 7.28
CA GLY A 244 -4.78 -19.42 6.05
C GLY A 244 -5.17 -18.68 4.77
N ASP A 245 -5.73 -17.46 4.87
CA ASP A 245 -6.10 -16.69 3.68
C ASP A 245 -4.86 -16.33 2.86
N ARG A 246 -5.03 -16.40 1.54
CA ARG A 246 -3.99 -16.15 0.55
C ARG A 246 -4.31 -14.87 -0.20
N ILE A 247 -3.49 -13.85 -0.01
CA ILE A 247 -3.57 -12.57 -0.72
C ILE A 247 -2.60 -12.66 -1.90
N GLN A 248 -3.10 -12.49 -3.12
CA GLN A 248 -2.27 -12.45 -4.32
C GLN A 248 -2.16 -11.03 -4.86
N LEU A 249 -0.94 -10.65 -5.22
CA LEU A 249 -0.62 -9.34 -5.75
C LEU A 249 0.57 -9.42 -6.71
N GLY A 250 0.68 -8.41 -7.58
CA GLY A 250 1.77 -8.30 -8.53
C GLY A 250 1.78 -9.40 -9.58
N ALA A 251 2.97 -9.77 -10.05
CA ALA A 251 3.10 -10.77 -11.10
C ALA A 251 3.13 -12.20 -10.54
N TRP A 252 3.59 -12.39 -9.31
CA TRP A 252 3.80 -13.73 -8.74
C TRP A 252 3.76 -13.79 -7.21
N THR A 253 3.58 -12.66 -6.53
CA THR A 253 3.65 -12.60 -5.07
C THR A 253 2.36 -13.13 -4.42
N VAL A 254 2.51 -14.05 -3.46
CA VAL A 254 1.42 -14.52 -2.61
C VAL A 254 1.81 -14.40 -1.14
N ILE A 255 0.91 -13.78 -0.37
CA ILE A 255 1.02 -13.63 1.08
C ILE A 255 -0.02 -14.54 1.73
N THR A 256 0.43 -15.47 2.57
CA THR A 256 -0.44 -16.31 3.38
C THR A 256 -0.45 -15.81 4.80
N LEU A 257 -1.64 -15.51 5.35
CA LEU A 257 -1.77 -15.12 6.75
C LEU A 257 -1.76 -16.36 7.64
N ARG A 258 -1.05 -16.28 8.76
CA ARG A 258 -0.94 -17.35 9.77
C ARG A 258 -1.22 -16.79 11.15
N LYS A 259 -2.02 -17.49 11.94
CA LYS A 259 -2.22 -17.21 13.36
C LYS A 259 -1.48 -18.26 14.18
N GLY A 260 -0.54 -17.80 15.01
CA GLY A 260 0.20 -18.63 15.97
C GLY A 260 -0.63 -19.10 17.15
#